data_AF-F0QSE6-F1
#
_entry.id   AF-F0QSE6-F1
#
_cell.length_a   1.000
_cell.length_b   1.000
_cell.length_c   1.000
_cell.angle_alpha   90.00
_cell.angle_beta   90.00
_cell.angle_gamma   90.00
#
_symmetry.space_group_name_H-M   'P 1'
#
loop_
_entity.id
_entity.type
_entity.pdbx_description
1 polymer ?
#
loop_
_entity_poly.entity_id
_entity_poly.type
_entity_poly.pdbx_seq_one_letter_code
_entity_poly.pdbx_strand_id
1 'polypeptide(L)'
;MQEVKINVVNIIKPRVELVLTWGNEELIAAMTDVIYRAHTIEDAMRKVKEKPELVTRRIISFLWDGHHSVLEFMGASWLIEGSRAFTHELVRHRVASYWQESQRYVDYTKGQLRYVLPPNLASDWTSHLDNVSQAYIKAREGFAPEDARYLLPNAMASRVWVQMNAREFFLNFIPLRTGLGAFHEIRLITWLMFTTLIDKFPITARWIWENLPRLHPDYCRGIDKLKDLYGTDDCRLVSIEDSFRRWQIEIPETLRALMGGK
;
A
#
# COMPACT_ATOMS: atom_id res chain seq x y z
N MET A 1 33.19 -16.83 30.48
CA MET A 1 32.48 -17.28 29.28
C MET A 1 31.09 -16.66 29.35
N GLN A 2 30.91 -15.48 28.76
CA GLN A 2 29.60 -14.80 28.76
C GLN A 2 28.69 -15.55 27.81
N GLU A 3 27.55 -16.04 28.31
CA GLU A 3 26.48 -16.59 27.50
C GLU A 3 26.08 -15.56 26.45
N VAL A 4 26.37 -15.86 25.18
CA VAL A 4 25.82 -15.12 24.06
C VAL A 4 24.32 -15.40 24.08
N LYS A 5 23.52 -14.44 24.57
CA LYS A 5 22.07 -14.47 24.39
C LYS A 5 21.82 -14.65 22.91
N ILE A 6 21.22 -15.80 22.55
CA ILE A 6 20.72 -16.06 21.20
C ILE A 6 19.69 -14.95 20.93
N ASN A 7 20.10 -13.93 20.18
CA ASN A 7 19.18 -12.89 19.75
C ASN A 7 18.23 -13.55 18.76
N VAL A 8 17.02 -13.86 19.24
CA VAL A 8 15.95 -14.34 18.37
C VAL A 8 15.73 -13.25 17.32
N VAL A 9 15.96 -13.61 16.05
CA VAL A 9 15.74 -12.74 14.90
C VAL A 9 14.31 -12.19 14.98
N ASN A 10 14.18 -10.86 14.93
CA ASN A 10 12.88 -10.21 14.98
C ASN A 10 12.23 -10.22 13.59
N ILE A 11 11.44 -11.26 13.31
CA ILE A 11 10.64 -11.36 12.09
C ILE A 11 9.26 -10.73 12.35
N ILE A 12 8.91 -9.75 11.53
CA ILE A 12 7.66 -9.01 11.61
C ILE A 12 6.83 -9.17 10.32
N LYS A 13 5.53 -8.93 10.44
CA LYS A 13 4.61 -8.85 9.30
C LYS A 13 4.58 -7.42 8.72
N PRO A 14 4.29 -7.26 7.42
CA PRO A 14 4.03 -5.95 6.83
C PRO A 14 2.90 -5.23 7.57
N ARG A 15 3.03 -3.92 7.74
CA ARG A 15 2.03 -3.07 8.40
C ARG A 15 1.81 -1.79 7.62
N VAL A 16 0.55 -1.34 7.60
CA VAL A 16 0.13 -0.06 7.02
C VAL A 16 -0.67 0.69 8.07
N GLU A 17 -0.36 1.97 8.24
CA GLU A 17 -1.09 2.89 9.10
C GLU A 17 -1.42 4.16 8.33
N LEU A 18 -2.71 4.51 8.26
CA LEU A 18 -3.14 5.77 7.67
C LEU A 18 -2.75 6.92 8.61
N VAL A 19 -1.92 7.83 8.13
CA VAL A 19 -1.47 9.00 8.90
C VAL A 19 -2.47 10.14 8.78
N LEU A 20 -2.87 10.47 7.54
CA LEU A 20 -3.87 11.50 7.27
C LEU A 20 -4.47 11.35 5.87
N THR A 21 -5.59 12.05 5.66
CA THR A 21 -6.18 12.32 4.36
C THR A 21 -6.31 13.83 4.15
N TRP A 22 -6.30 14.29 2.90
CA TRP A 22 -6.66 15.66 2.52
C TRP A 22 -7.67 15.63 1.38
N GLY A 23 -8.42 16.73 1.25
CA GLY A 23 -9.56 16.80 0.34
C GLY A 23 -10.64 15.75 0.68
N ASN A 24 -11.71 15.74 -0.09
CA ASN A 24 -12.75 14.72 -0.08
C ASN A 24 -13.63 14.86 -1.32
N GLU A 25 -14.46 13.86 -1.58
CA GLU A 25 -15.32 13.78 -2.75
C GLU A 25 -16.34 14.93 -2.81
N GLU A 26 -16.86 15.36 -1.65
CA GLU A 26 -17.78 16.50 -1.55
C GLU A 26 -17.12 17.81 -2.03
N LEU A 27 -15.91 18.08 -1.56
CA LEU A 27 -15.14 19.28 -1.92
C LEU A 27 -14.81 19.27 -3.41
N ILE A 28 -14.32 18.14 -3.95
CA ILE A 28 -14.05 18.02 -5.38
C ILE A 28 -15.32 18.28 -6.20
N ALA A 29 -16.45 17.70 -5.81
CA ALA A 29 -17.73 17.93 -6.48
C ALA A 29 -18.22 19.38 -6.34
N ALA A 30 -18.02 20.02 -5.19
CA ALA A 30 -18.43 21.41 -4.92
C ALA A 30 -17.63 22.40 -5.76
N MET A 31 -16.33 22.18 -5.95
CA MET A 31 -15.47 23.07 -6.74
C MET A 31 -15.93 23.24 -8.20
N THR A 32 -16.75 22.32 -8.72
CA THR A 32 -17.41 22.49 -10.02
C THR A 32 -18.34 23.72 -10.05
N ASP A 33 -19.14 23.93 -8.99
CA ASP A 33 -20.03 25.09 -8.92
C ASP A 33 -19.23 26.37 -8.66
N VAL A 34 -18.13 26.28 -7.88
CA VAL A 34 -17.26 27.43 -7.59
C VAL A 34 -16.57 27.93 -8.87
N ILE A 35 -15.85 27.04 -9.57
CA ILE A 35 -15.00 27.39 -10.70
C ILE A 35 -15.82 27.77 -11.93
N TYR A 36 -16.90 27.02 -12.23
CA TYR A 36 -17.63 27.18 -13.48
C TYR A 36 -18.93 27.97 -13.37
N ARG A 37 -19.42 28.26 -12.15
CA ARG A 37 -20.72 28.92 -11.94
C ARG A 37 -20.64 30.09 -10.96
N ALA A 38 -19.44 30.47 -10.54
CA ALA A 38 -19.19 31.59 -9.63
C ALA A 38 -19.93 31.49 -8.28
N HIS A 39 -20.23 30.27 -7.82
CA HIS A 39 -20.71 30.07 -6.45
C HIS A 39 -19.60 30.36 -5.44
N THR A 40 -19.96 30.80 -4.23
CA THR A 40 -19.02 30.78 -3.11
C THR A 40 -18.73 29.33 -2.68
N ILE A 41 -17.59 29.09 -2.02
CA ILE A 41 -17.27 27.75 -1.48
C ILE A 41 -18.35 27.30 -0.49
N GLU A 42 -18.84 28.21 0.36
CA GLU A 42 -19.89 27.92 1.34
C GLU A 42 -21.20 27.46 0.66
N ASP A 43 -21.67 28.20 -0.36
CA ASP A 43 -22.90 27.84 -1.08
C ASP A 43 -22.76 26.52 -1.83
N ALA A 44 -21.60 26.28 -2.45
CA ALA A 44 -21.33 25.03 -3.16
C ALA A 44 -21.26 23.84 -2.20
N MET A 45 -20.61 23.99 -1.04
CA MET A 45 -20.53 22.96 -0.01
C MET A 45 -21.90 22.67 0.61
N ARG A 46 -22.73 23.69 0.89
CA ARG A 46 -24.11 23.49 1.36
C ARG A 46 -24.91 22.67 0.35
N LYS A 47 -24.83 23.03 -0.93
CA LYS A 47 -25.57 22.35 -2.01
C LYS A 47 -25.19 20.87 -2.16
N VAL A 48 -23.90 20.51 -2.09
CA VAL A 48 -23.49 19.09 -2.20
C VAL A 48 -23.89 18.27 -0.97
N LYS A 49 -23.92 18.88 0.23
CA LYS A 49 -24.41 18.23 1.45
C LYS A 49 -25.91 17.98 1.42
N GLU A 50 -26.68 18.94 0.90
CA GLU A 50 -28.14 18.79 0.71
C GLU A 50 -28.49 17.79 -0.39
N LYS A 51 -27.56 17.52 -1.32
CA LYS A 51 -27.77 16.66 -2.51
C LYS A 51 -26.61 15.67 -2.71
N PRO A 52 -26.45 14.65 -1.86
CA PRO A 52 -25.33 13.69 -1.97
C PRO A 52 -25.25 12.98 -3.32
N GLU A 53 -26.39 12.75 -3.99
CA GLU A 53 -26.46 12.17 -5.33
C GLU A 53 -25.73 13.01 -6.39
N LEU A 54 -25.64 14.33 -6.18
CA LEU A 54 -24.87 15.24 -7.02
C LEU A 54 -23.36 14.92 -6.95
N VAL A 55 -22.86 14.59 -5.75
CA VAL A 55 -21.46 14.24 -5.51
C VAL A 55 -21.13 12.96 -6.28
N THR A 56 -21.91 11.91 -6.05
CA THR A 56 -21.76 10.62 -6.74
C THR A 56 -21.74 10.80 -8.25
N ARG A 57 -22.73 11.51 -8.81
CA ARG A 57 -22.81 11.75 -10.26
C ARG A 57 -21.58 12.49 -10.79
N ARG A 58 -21.10 13.53 -10.10
CA ARG A 58 -19.95 14.33 -10.55
C ARG A 58 -18.65 13.52 -10.51
N ILE A 59 -18.36 12.86 -9.39
CA ILE A 59 -17.15 12.04 -9.23
C ILE A 59 -17.12 10.92 -10.27
N ILE A 60 -18.25 10.22 -10.47
CA ILE A 60 -18.36 9.18 -11.50
C ILE A 60 -18.14 9.74 -12.90
N SER A 61 -18.72 10.91 -13.24
CA SER A 61 -18.47 11.57 -14.53
C SER A 61 -16.98 11.86 -14.73
N PHE A 62 -16.29 12.41 -13.72
CA PHE A 62 -14.87 12.70 -13.84
C PHE A 62 -14.00 11.46 -14.08
N LEU A 63 -14.36 10.33 -13.46
CA LEU A 63 -13.66 9.06 -13.65
C LEU A 63 -13.88 8.50 -15.07
N TRP A 64 -15.13 8.51 -15.55
CA TRP A 64 -15.49 8.01 -16.89
C TRP A 64 -14.99 8.90 -18.03
N ASP A 65 -15.09 10.22 -17.88
CA ASP A 65 -14.72 11.20 -18.90
C ASP A 65 -13.19 11.39 -19.01
N GLY A 66 -12.41 10.75 -18.13
CA GLY A 66 -10.95 10.90 -18.12
C GLY A 66 -10.46 12.21 -17.49
N HIS A 67 -11.33 12.96 -16.82
CA HIS A 67 -10.99 14.22 -16.14
C HIS A 67 -10.29 13.98 -14.79
N HIS A 68 -9.26 13.15 -14.78
CA HIS A 68 -8.64 12.63 -13.55
C HIS A 68 -7.82 13.67 -12.77
N SER A 69 -7.47 14.81 -13.38
CA SER A 69 -6.73 15.89 -12.71
C SER A 69 -7.45 16.43 -11.47
N VAL A 70 -8.79 16.40 -11.45
CA VAL A 70 -9.58 16.85 -10.29
C VAL A 70 -9.31 15.99 -9.05
N LEU A 71 -8.93 14.72 -9.23
CA LEU A 71 -8.64 13.79 -8.13
C LEU A 71 -7.28 14.08 -7.49
N GLU A 72 -6.43 14.91 -8.10
CA GLU A 72 -5.13 15.29 -7.50
C GLU A 72 -5.29 16.18 -6.25
N PHE A 73 -6.46 16.80 -6.08
CA PHE A 73 -6.79 17.67 -4.95
C PHE A 73 -7.30 16.92 -3.70
N MET A 74 -7.35 15.59 -3.75
CA MET A 74 -7.59 14.74 -2.58
C MET A 74 -6.55 13.62 -2.53
N GLY A 75 -6.36 13.00 -1.37
CA GLY A 75 -5.40 11.90 -1.23
C GLY A 75 -5.12 11.52 0.22
N ALA A 76 -4.09 10.71 0.39
CA ALA A 76 -3.73 10.17 1.69
C ALA A 76 -2.22 9.97 1.86
N SER A 77 -1.82 9.84 3.13
CA SER A 77 -0.46 9.44 3.48
C SER A 77 -0.46 8.30 4.49
N TRP A 78 0.52 7.42 4.37
CA TRP A 78 0.63 6.20 5.16
C TRP A 78 2.03 6.03 5.72
N LEU A 79 2.11 5.55 6.94
CA LEU A 79 3.31 4.94 7.47
C LEU A 79 3.25 3.44 7.14
N ILE A 80 4.20 2.98 6.34
CA ILE A 80 4.30 1.59 5.91
C ILE A 80 5.57 0.99 6.48
N GLU A 81 5.45 -0.25 6.95
CA GLU A 81 6.57 -1.07 7.36
C GLU A 81 6.56 -2.35 6.51
N GLY A 82 7.63 -2.55 5.76
CA GLY A 82 7.80 -3.69 4.85
C GLY A 82 9.26 -3.96 4.56
N SER A 83 9.55 -4.94 3.72
CA SER A 83 10.90 -5.32 3.32
C SER A 83 11.56 -4.26 2.42
N ARG A 84 12.90 -4.23 2.38
CA ARG A 84 13.63 -3.43 1.40
C ARG A 84 13.27 -3.82 -0.03
N ALA A 85 13.02 -5.11 -0.31
CA ALA A 85 12.52 -5.58 -1.61
C ALA A 85 11.21 -4.87 -2.01
N PHE A 86 10.23 -4.82 -1.10
CA PHE A 86 9.00 -4.08 -1.32
C PHE A 86 9.27 -2.59 -1.59
N THR A 87 10.11 -1.94 -0.76
CA THR A 87 10.35 -0.50 -0.92
C THR A 87 10.99 -0.16 -2.27
N HIS A 88 11.81 -1.05 -2.84
CA HIS A 88 12.41 -0.87 -4.17
C HIS A 88 11.37 -0.89 -5.31
N GLU A 89 10.22 -1.54 -5.12
CA GLU A 89 9.08 -1.44 -6.04
C GLU A 89 8.22 -0.20 -5.76
N LEU A 90 7.97 0.10 -4.48
CA LEU A 90 7.16 1.24 -4.04
C LEU A 90 7.69 2.56 -4.62
N VAL A 91 9.00 2.83 -4.48
CA VAL A 91 9.62 4.11 -4.88
C VAL A 91 9.71 4.31 -6.40
N ARG A 92 9.24 3.34 -7.20
CA ARG A 92 9.15 3.50 -8.67
C ARG A 92 7.96 4.37 -9.09
N HIS A 93 7.04 4.66 -8.17
CA HIS A 93 5.92 5.57 -8.37
C HIS A 93 6.35 7.01 -8.11
N ARG A 94 6.75 7.70 -9.17
CA ARG A 94 7.40 9.01 -9.06
C ARG A 94 6.45 10.15 -8.65
N VAL A 95 5.14 9.97 -8.83
CA VAL A 95 4.11 10.98 -8.48
C VAL A 95 3.65 10.76 -7.04
N ALA A 96 4.61 10.72 -6.13
CA ALA A 96 4.41 10.47 -4.70
C ALA A 96 5.55 11.12 -3.90
N SER A 97 5.33 11.35 -2.62
CA SER A 97 6.38 11.80 -1.69
C SER A 97 6.78 10.68 -0.74
N TYR A 98 8.08 10.55 -0.47
CA TYR A 98 8.63 9.47 0.35
C TYR A 98 9.58 10.00 1.40
N TRP A 99 9.43 9.50 2.63
CA TRP A 99 10.44 9.63 3.68
C TRP A 99 10.71 8.26 4.28
N GLN A 100 11.91 7.74 4.00
CA GLN A 100 12.28 6.37 4.33
C GLN A 100 13.35 6.31 5.41
N GLU A 101 13.23 5.31 6.27
CA GLU A 101 14.23 4.91 7.25
C GLU A 101 15.60 4.71 6.57
N SER A 102 16.60 5.48 7.00
CA SER A 102 17.94 5.46 6.41
C SER A 102 18.83 4.45 7.10
N GLN A 103 19.34 3.50 6.32
CA GLN A 103 20.36 2.55 6.80
C GLN A 103 21.73 3.20 7.07
N ARG A 104 21.89 4.49 6.77
CA ARG A 104 23.11 5.27 7.11
C ARG A 104 23.02 5.94 8.47
N TYR A 105 21.80 6.28 8.92
CA TYR A 105 21.58 7.08 10.12
C TYR A 105 20.98 6.29 11.28
N VAL A 106 20.20 5.24 11.00
CA VAL A 106 19.62 4.39 12.03
C VAL A 106 20.67 3.44 12.58
N ASP A 107 20.79 3.42 13.91
CA ASP A 107 21.69 2.52 14.60
C ASP A 107 21.04 1.16 14.85
N TYR A 108 21.16 0.27 13.87
CA TYR A 108 20.61 -1.09 13.96
C TYR A 108 21.26 -1.96 15.04
N THR A 109 22.45 -1.60 15.53
CA THR A 109 23.15 -2.36 16.58
C THR A 109 22.43 -2.30 17.92
N LYS A 110 21.55 -1.30 18.12
CA LYS A 110 20.71 -1.12 19.31
C LYS A 110 19.42 -1.95 19.28
N GLY A 111 19.47 -3.14 18.71
CA GLY A 111 18.33 -4.07 18.66
C GLY A 111 17.22 -3.67 17.67
N GLN A 112 17.54 -2.87 16.65
CA GLN A 112 16.56 -2.46 15.62
C GLN A 112 16.59 -3.33 14.36
N LEU A 113 17.41 -4.39 14.33
CA LEU A 113 17.42 -5.37 13.25
C LEU A 113 16.09 -6.15 13.22
N ARG A 114 15.38 -6.02 12.10
CA ARG A 114 14.03 -6.55 11.91
C ARG A 114 13.91 -7.02 10.48
N TYR A 115 13.18 -8.10 10.26
CA TYR A 115 13.07 -8.73 8.96
C TYR A 115 11.61 -8.97 8.61
N VAL A 116 11.29 -8.87 7.33
CA VAL A 116 9.95 -9.09 6.79
C VAL A 116 10.03 -10.28 5.85
N LEU A 117 9.41 -11.38 6.27
CA LEU A 117 9.32 -12.62 5.51
C LEU A 117 7.91 -13.23 5.66
N PRO A 118 7.37 -13.85 4.59
CA PRO A 118 6.22 -14.72 4.72
C PRO A 118 6.46 -15.81 5.78
N PRO A 119 5.43 -16.18 6.58
CA PRO A 119 5.57 -17.18 7.64
C PRO A 119 6.17 -18.52 7.19
N ASN A 120 5.87 -18.96 5.96
CA ASN A 120 6.41 -20.21 5.42
C ASN A 120 7.91 -20.15 5.07
N LEU A 121 8.50 -18.96 4.93
CA LEU A 121 9.95 -18.78 4.72
C LEU A 121 10.69 -18.52 6.04
N ALA A 122 9.99 -17.99 7.04
CA ALA A 122 10.57 -17.64 8.32
C ALA A 122 11.22 -18.85 9.02
N SER A 123 10.59 -20.03 8.96
CA SER A 123 11.10 -21.26 9.59
C SER A 123 12.49 -21.65 9.09
N ASP A 124 12.71 -21.54 7.78
CA ASP A 124 13.91 -22.09 7.13
C ASP A 124 15.06 -21.08 7.15
N TRP A 125 14.74 -19.78 7.17
CA TRP A 125 15.72 -18.72 6.98
C TRP A 125 16.12 -17.99 8.26
N THR A 126 15.49 -18.29 9.40
CA THR A 126 15.80 -17.65 10.69
C THR A 126 17.29 -17.76 11.04
N SER A 127 17.91 -18.93 10.89
CA SER A 127 19.35 -19.12 11.17
C SER A 127 20.25 -18.29 10.25
N HIS A 128 19.89 -18.17 8.98
CA HIS A 128 20.62 -17.36 8.01
C HIS A 128 20.54 -15.87 8.36
N LEU A 129 19.35 -15.40 8.76
CA LEU A 129 19.15 -14.01 9.19
C LEU A 129 19.91 -13.70 10.49
N ASP A 130 20.00 -14.65 11.42
CA ASP A 130 20.80 -14.50 12.64
C ASP A 130 22.29 -14.35 12.29
N ASN A 131 22.82 -15.23 11.44
CA ASN A 131 24.21 -15.14 10.97
C ASN A 131 24.51 -13.79 10.29
N VAL A 132 23.60 -13.31 9.44
CA VAL A 132 23.75 -12.00 8.78
C VAL A 132 23.64 -10.85 9.78
N SER A 133 22.75 -10.95 10.78
CA SER A 133 22.64 -9.97 11.87
C SER A 133 23.94 -9.85 12.65
N GLN A 134 24.52 -10.98 13.04
CA GLN A 134 25.79 -11.05 13.77
C GLN A 134 26.94 -10.52 12.92
N ALA A 135 26.99 -10.86 11.64
CA ALA A 135 27.98 -10.33 10.70
C ALA A 135 27.89 -8.81 10.56
N TYR A 136 26.67 -8.25 10.47
CA TYR A 136 26.45 -6.81 10.43
C TYR A 136 26.90 -6.13 11.74
N ILE A 137 26.53 -6.67 12.91
CA ILE A 137 26.93 -6.10 14.21
C ILE A 137 28.46 -6.09 14.34
N LYS A 138 29.12 -7.20 13.97
CA LYS A 138 30.58 -7.28 13.96
C LYS A 138 31.21 -6.27 12.99
N ALA A 139 30.66 -6.12 11.80
CA ALA A 139 31.13 -5.11 10.85
C ALA A 139 31.02 -3.69 11.41
N ARG A 140 29.98 -3.39 12.20
CA ARG A 140 29.78 -2.08 12.83
C ARG A 140 30.82 -1.73 13.90
N GLU A 141 31.63 -2.67 14.37
CA GLU A 141 32.76 -2.41 15.27
C GLU A 141 33.92 -1.69 14.57
N GLY A 142 34.05 -1.85 13.24
CA GLY A 142 35.17 -1.30 12.46
C GLY A 142 34.79 -0.46 11.23
N PHE A 143 33.54 -0.56 10.75
CA PHE A 143 33.08 0.12 9.53
C PHE A 143 31.90 1.06 9.81
N ALA A 144 31.83 2.15 9.05
CA ALA A 144 30.70 3.09 9.10
C ALA A 144 29.37 2.40 8.71
N PRO A 145 28.20 2.91 9.16
CA PRO A 145 26.91 2.32 8.79
C PRO A 145 26.70 2.17 7.28
N GLU A 146 27.21 3.13 6.50
CA GLU A 146 27.02 3.15 5.04
C GLU A 146 27.80 2.07 4.28
N ASP A 147 28.86 1.53 4.88
CA ASP A 147 29.62 0.40 4.35
C ASP A 147 29.10 -0.92 4.94
N ALA A 148 28.88 -0.98 6.25
CA ALA A 148 28.39 -2.20 6.91
C ALA A 148 27.03 -2.67 6.36
N ARG A 149 26.17 -1.73 5.91
CA ARG A 149 24.85 -2.05 5.34
C ARG A 149 24.90 -2.91 4.07
N TYR A 150 26.05 -3.05 3.39
CA TYR A 150 26.17 -3.98 2.25
C TYR A 150 25.88 -5.43 2.66
N LEU A 151 25.97 -5.77 3.95
CA LEU A 151 25.59 -7.07 4.50
C LEU A 151 24.08 -7.24 4.71
N LEU A 152 23.31 -6.15 4.80
CA LEU A 152 21.88 -6.22 5.12
C LEU A 152 21.08 -6.77 3.93
N PRO A 153 20.23 -7.79 4.12
CA PRO A 153 19.51 -8.43 3.02
C PRO A 153 18.30 -7.60 2.60
N ASN A 154 17.73 -7.90 1.44
CA ASN A 154 16.48 -7.29 0.97
C ASN A 154 15.27 -7.60 1.88
N ALA A 155 15.35 -8.64 2.71
CA ALA A 155 14.35 -8.96 3.72
C ALA A 155 14.38 -8.00 4.92
N MET A 156 15.40 -7.15 5.07
CA MET A 156 15.48 -6.16 6.14
C MET A 156 14.23 -5.27 6.11
N ALA A 157 13.61 -5.06 7.25
CA ALA A 157 12.46 -4.17 7.38
C ALA A 157 12.89 -2.71 7.20
N SER A 158 12.01 -1.89 6.65
CA SER A 158 12.17 -0.46 6.53
C SER A 158 10.83 0.22 6.73
N ARG A 159 10.83 1.28 7.55
CA ARG A 159 9.69 2.20 7.63
C ARG A 159 9.77 3.22 6.51
N VAL A 160 8.65 3.49 5.86
CA VAL A 160 8.52 4.55 4.87
C VAL A 160 7.20 5.27 5.07
N TRP A 161 7.27 6.58 5.27
CA TRP A 161 6.12 7.46 5.15
C TRP A 161 5.96 7.82 3.69
N VAL A 162 4.83 7.45 3.09
CA VAL A 162 4.49 7.74 1.71
C VAL A 162 3.22 8.57 1.62
N GLN A 163 3.19 9.52 0.69
CA GLN A 163 2.00 10.31 0.38
C GLN A 163 1.69 10.25 -1.12
N MET A 164 0.43 10.00 -1.47
CA MET A 164 -0.06 9.97 -2.86
C MET A 164 -1.40 10.70 -2.96
N ASN A 165 -1.57 11.50 -4.03
CA ASN A 165 -2.90 12.00 -4.38
C ASN A 165 -3.79 10.85 -4.91
N ALA A 166 -5.11 11.08 -4.97
CA ALA A 166 -6.07 10.05 -5.34
C ALA A 166 -5.93 9.63 -6.81
N ARG A 167 -5.50 10.52 -7.72
CA ARG A 167 -5.19 10.12 -9.11
C ARG A 167 -4.07 9.08 -9.14
N GLU A 168 -2.93 9.36 -8.50
CA GLU A 168 -1.81 8.42 -8.47
C GLU A 168 -2.22 7.13 -7.75
N PHE A 169 -2.80 7.23 -6.56
CA PHE A 169 -3.10 6.04 -5.77
C PHE A 169 -4.12 5.13 -6.47
N PHE A 170 -5.28 5.67 -6.83
CA PHE A 170 -6.38 4.86 -7.34
C PHE A 170 -6.19 4.43 -8.79
N LEU A 171 -5.69 5.31 -9.67
CA LEU A 171 -5.67 5.05 -11.12
C LEU A 171 -4.33 4.49 -11.62
N ASN A 172 -3.23 4.68 -10.89
CA ASN A 172 -1.91 4.18 -11.29
C ASN A 172 -1.38 3.12 -10.32
N PHE A 173 -1.32 3.42 -9.02
CA PHE A 173 -0.68 2.55 -8.03
C PHE A 173 -1.46 1.25 -7.81
N ILE A 174 -2.75 1.32 -7.47
CA ILE A 174 -3.57 0.12 -7.22
C ILE A 174 -3.56 -0.82 -8.42
N PRO A 175 -3.90 -0.40 -9.66
CA PRO A 175 -3.98 -1.33 -10.80
C PRO A 175 -2.65 -2.04 -11.09
N LEU A 176 -1.52 -1.35 -10.89
CA LEU A 176 -0.19 -1.94 -11.07
C LEU A 176 0.19 -2.88 -9.93
N ARG A 177 -0.18 -2.56 -8.69
CA ARG A 177 0.37 -3.21 -7.49
C ARG A 177 -0.54 -4.25 -6.86
N THR A 178 -1.83 -4.26 -7.19
CA THR A 178 -2.74 -5.36 -6.84
C THR A 178 -2.96 -6.35 -7.97
N GLY A 179 -2.35 -6.16 -9.15
CA GLY A 179 -2.39 -7.15 -10.23
C GLY A 179 -1.70 -8.48 -9.87
N LEU A 180 -2.13 -9.58 -10.49
CA LEU A 180 -1.65 -10.93 -10.18
C LEU A 180 -0.15 -11.15 -10.48
N GLY A 181 0.41 -10.36 -11.41
CA GLY A 181 1.84 -10.36 -11.70
C GLY A 181 2.71 -9.59 -10.70
N ALA A 182 2.12 -8.82 -9.78
CA ALA A 182 2.85 -8.03 -8.81
C ALA A 182 3.39 -8.89 -7.66
N PHE A 183 4.53 -8.46 -7.09
CA PHE A 183 5.13 -9.10 -5.93
C PHE A 183 4.12 -9.17 -4.76
N HIS A 184 4.01 -10.33 -4.13
CA HIS A 184 2.95 -10.61 -3.16
C HIS A 184 2.97 -9.69 -1.94
N GLU A 185 4.13 -9.15 -1.54
CA GLU A 185 4.21 -8.17 -0.44
C GLU A 185 3.62 -6.82 -0.83
N ILE A 186 3.99 -6.26 -1.99
CA ILE A 186 3.44 -4.97 -2.43
C ILE A 186 1.95 -5.09 -2.70
N ARG A 187 1.48 -6.26 -3.15
CA ARG A 187 0.06 -6.56 -3.35
C ARG A 187 -0.71 -6.55 -2.03
N LEU A 188 -0.22 -7.26 -1.01
CA LEU A 188 -0.80 -7.21 0.34
C LEU A 188 -0.83 -5.77 0.87
N ILE A 189 0.31 -5.07 0.84
CA ILE A 189 0.41 -3.70 1.35
C ILE A 189 -0.55 -2.76 0.63
N THR A 190 -0.67 -2.88 -0.69
CA THR A 190 -1.57 -2.03 -1.47
C THR A 190 -3.04 -2.29 -1.12
N TRP A 191 -3.43 -3.54 -0.89
CA TRP A 191 -4.79 -3.85 -0.40
C TRP A 191 -5.04 -3.31 1.00
N LEU A 192 -4.06 -3.38 1.90
CA LEU A 192 -4.16 -2.76 3.23
C LEU A 192 -4.27 -1.23 3.12
N MET A 193 -3.50 -0.58 2.23
CA MET A 193 -3.63 0.85 1.96
C MET A 193 -5.03 1.19 1.44
N PHE A 194 -5.52 0.46 0.43
CA PHE A 194 -6.84 0.68 -0.17
C PHE A 194 -7.95 0.54 0.87
N THR A 195 -7.85 -0.47 1.74
CA THR A 195 -8.78 -0.71 2.86
C THR A 195 -8.96 0.54 3.73
N THR A 196 -7.87 1.28 4.03
CA THR A 196 -7.96 2.49 4.86
C THR A 196 -8.71 3.64 4.20
N LEU A 197 -8.94 3.57 2.88
CA LEU A 197 -9.57 4.64 2.10
C LEU A 197 -11.00 4.35 1.66
N ILE A 198 -11.50 3.12 1.85
CA ILE A 198 -12.86 2.74 1.44
C ILE A 198 -13.90 3.70 2.03
N ASP A 199 -13.80 4.02 3.32
CA ASP A 199 -14.76 4.92 3.98
C ASP A 199 -14.41 6.41 3.80
N LYS A 200 -13.20 6.72 3.34
CA LYS A 200 -12.73 8.11 3.15
C LYS A 200 -13.08 8.65 1.77
N PHE A 201 -13.08 7.80 0.76
CA PHE A 201 -13.42 8.12 -0.62
C PHE A 201 -14.36 7.03 -1.19
N PRO A 202 -15.57 6.85 -0.62
CA PRO A 202 -16.44 5.71 -0.91
C PRO A 202 -16.90 5.63 -2.37
N ILE A 203 -17.12 6.76 -3.04
CA ILE A 203 -17.57 6.76 -4.45
C ILE A 203 -16.43 6.27 -5.35
N THR A 204 -15.25 6.84 -5.15
CA THR A 204 -14.02 6.52 -5.89
C THR A 204 -13.59 5.09 -5.61
N ALA A 205 -13.56 4.67 -4.35
CA ALA A 205 -13.17 3.32 -3.96
C ALA A 205 -14.09 2.26 -4.59
N ARG A 206 -15.42 2.49 -4.60
CA ARG A 206 -16.38 1.60 -5.26
C ARG A 206 -16.18 1.56 -6.78
N TRP A 207 -16.02 2.72 -7.42
CA TRP A 207 -15.75 2.77 -8.86
C TRP A 207 -14.47 2.03 -9.23
N ILE A 208 -13.41 2.21 -8.43
CA ILE A 208 -12.14 1.49 -8.61
C ILE A 208 -12.36 0.01 -8.48
N TRP A 209 -13.00 -0.45 -7.40
CA TRP A 209 -13.31 -1.87 -7.21
C TRP A 209 -13.99 -2.48 -8.45
N GLU A 210 -15.04 -1.84 -8.95
CA GLU A 210 -15.83 -2.32 -10.10
C GLU A 210 -15.05 -2.33 -11.42
N ASN A 211 -14.05 -1.46 -11.58
CA ASN A 211 -13.33 -1.28 -12.84
C ASN A 211 -11.88 -1.77 -12.79
N LEU A 212 -11.38 -2.20 -11.63
CA LEU A 212 -9.96 -2.45 -11.38
C LEU A 212 -9.28 -3.35 -12.43
N PRO A 213 -9.86 -4.50 -12.84
CA PRO A 213 -9.23 -5.34 -13.86
C PRO A 213 -9.07 -4.68 -15.23
N ARG A 214 -9.86 -3.63 -15.53
CA ARG A 214 -9.81 -2.89 -16.79
C ARG A 214 -8.79 -1.75 -16.77
N LEU A 215 -8.34 -1.32 -15.58
CA LEU A 215 -7.41 -0.20 -15.44
C LEU A 215 -5.97 -0.57 -15.79
N HIS A 216 -5.64 -1.85 -15.90
CA HIS A 216 -4.33 -2.31 -16.35
C HIS A 216 -4.45 -3.60 -17.19
N PRO A 217 -3.86 -3.68 -18.39
CA PRO A 217 -4.02 -4.83 -19.29
C PRO A 217 -3.52 -6.14 -18.68
N ASP A 218 -2.43 -6.09 -17.90
CA ASP A 218 -1.86 -7.27 -17.25
C ASP A 218 -2.42 -7.56 -15.84
N TYR A 219 -3.51 -6.91 -15.43
CA TYR A 219 -4.06 -7.07 -14.07
C TYR A 219 -4.33 -8.55 -13.75
N CYS A 220 -4.94 -9.25 -14.70
CA CYS A 220 -5.34 -10.66 -14.62
C CYS A 220 -4.26 -11.65 -15.09
N ARG A 221 -3.01 -11.22 -15.21
CA ARG A 221 -1.94 -12.06 -15.76
C ARG A 221 -1.80 -13.37 -14.99
N GLY A 222 -1.96 -14.49 -15.70
CA GLY A 222 -1.80 -15.84 -15.13
C GLY A 222 -3.04 -16.41 -14.45
N ILE A 223 -4.21 -15.77 -14.55
CA ILE A 223 -5.46 -16.24 -13.95
C ILE A 223 -5.83 -17.68 -14.37
N ASP A 224 -5.52 -18.08 -15.61
CA ASP A 224 -5.80 -19.44 -16.10
C ASP A 224 -5.16 -20.55 -15.27
N LYS A 225 -4.05 -20.25 -14.59
CA LYS A 225 -3.33 -21.20 -13.72
C LYS A 225 -3.82 -21.18 -12.28
N LEU A 226 -4.62 -20.18 -11.91
CA LEU A 226 -5.02 -19.91 -10.52
C LEU A 226 -6.52 -20.12 -10.30
N LYS A 227 -7.36 -19.97 -11.32
CA LYS A 227 -8.82 -20.02 -11.19
C LYS A 227 -9.33 -21.29 -10.52
N ASP A 228 -8.73 -22.45 -10.84
CA ASP A 228 -9.15 -23.74 -10.25
C ASP A 228 -8.71 -23.86 -8.78
N LEU A 229 -7.56 -23.27 -8.43
CA LEU A 229 -7.02 -23.28 -7.06
C LEU A 229 -7.86 -22.40 -6.10
N TYR A 230 -8.40 -21.29 -6.62
CA TYR A 230 -9.17 -20.32 -5.85
C TYR A 230 -10.69 -20.41 -6.08
N GLY A 231 -11.15 -21.21 -7.03
CA GLY A 231 -12.57 -21.38 -7.35
C GLY A 231 -13.24 -20.16 -7.98
N THR A 232 -12.46 -19.21 -8.51
CA THR A 232 -12.96 -17.98 -9.15
C THR A 232 -11.99 -17.47 -10.21
N ASP A 233 -12.53 -16.89 -11.29
CA ASP A 233 -11.77 -16.15 -12.31
C ASP A 233 -11.71 -14.64 -12.03
N ASP A 234 -12.32 -14.17 -10.93
CA ASP A 234 -12.19 -12.79 -10.49
C ASP A 234 -10.80 -12.53 -9.94
N CYS A 235 -9.96 -11.93 -10.78
CA CYS A 235 -8.58 -11.59 -10.46
C CYS A 235 -8.43 -10.70 -9.22
N ARG A 236 -9.46 -9.93 -8.84
CA ARG A 236 -9.43 -9.12 -7.60
C ARG A 236 -9.49 -10.03 -6.39
N LEU A 237 -10.41 -11.00 -6.38
CA LEU A 237 -10.57 -11.96 -5.30
C LEU A 237 -9.32 -12.83 -5.17
N VAL A 238 -8.83 -13.39 -6.27
CA VAL A 238 -7.57 -14.16 -6.29
C VAL A 238 -6.39 -13.34 -5.78
N SER A 239 -6.29 -12.07 -6.20
CA SER A 239 -5.22 -11.17 -5.77
C SER A 239 -5.21 -10.96 -4.25
N ILE A 240 -6.38 -10.73 -3.67
CA ILE A 240 -6.57 -10.57 -2.22
C ILE A 240 -6.27 -11.89 -1.51
N GLU A 241 -6.99 -12.96 -1.83
CA GLU A 241 -6.86 -14.23 -1.13
C GLU A 241 -5.43 -14.78 -1.16
N ASP A 242 -4.75 -14.75 -2.31
CA ASP A 242 -3.36 -15.20 -2.46
C ASP A 242 -2.42 -14.43 -1.54
N SER A 243 -2.51 -13.09 -1.55
CA SER A 243 -1.61 -12.25 -0.78
C SER A 243 -1.86 -12.37 0.73
N PHE A 244 -3.11 -12.30 1.18
CA PHE A 244 -3.46 -12.42 2.60
C PHE A 244 -3.17 -13.81 3.17
N ARG A 245 -3.50 -14.88 2.42
CA ARG A 245 -3.19 -16.27 2.81
C ARG A 245 -1.69 -16.49 2.97
N ARG A 246 -0.88 -16.01 2.02
CA ARG A 246 0.58 -16.16 2.05
C ARG A 246 1.23 -15.52 3.28
N TRP A 247 0.67 -14.42 3.77
CA TRP A 247 1.16 -13.71 4.94
C TRP A 247 0.47 -14.10 6.25
N GLN A 248 -0.52 -15.00 6.20
CA GLN A 248 -1.38 -15.37 7.34
C GLN A 248 -1.94 -14.11 8.02
N ILE A 249 -2.48 -13.20 7.22
CA ILE A 249 -3.15 -11.98 7.69
C ILE A 249 -4.63 -12.13 7.34
N GLU A 250 -5.51 -11.79 8.29
CA GLU A 250 -6.94 -11.78 8.01
C GLU A 250 -7.30 -10.63 7.08
N ILE A 251 -8.17 -10.89 6.12
CA ILE A 251 -8.71 -9.86 5.25
C ILE A 251 -9.53 -8.89 6.12
N PRO A 252 -9.30 -7.56 6.06
CA PRO A 252 -10.08 -6.59 6.83
C PRO A 252 -11.56 -6.64 6.50
N GLU A 253 -12.43 -6.35 7.48
CA GLU A 253 -13.88 -6.40 7.31
C GLU A 253 -14.39 -5.46 6.22
N THR A 254 -13.86 -4.24 6.13
CA THR A 254 -14.22 -3.27 5.09
C THR A 254 -13.87 -3.78 3.68
N LEU A 255 -12.75 -4.49 3.53
CA LEU A 255 -12.39 -5.13 2.26
C LEU A 255 -13.27 -6.35 1.97
N ARG A 256 -13.58 -7.17 2.99
CA ARG A 256 -14.52 -8.29 2.85
C ARG A 256 -15.92 -7.84 2.43
N ALA A 257 -16.41 -6.73 2.99
CA ALA A 257 -17.70 -6.15 2.62
C ALA A 257 -17.72 -5.75 1.14
N LEU A 258 -16.62 -5.20 0.63
CA LEU A 258 -16.47 -4.86 -0.79
C LEU A 258 -16.38 -6.09 -1.70
N MET A 259 -15.71 -7.16 -1.24
CA MET A 259 -15.63 -8.45 -1.94
C MET A 259 -16.97 -9.18 -2.00
N GLY A 260 -17.72 -9.17 -0.90
CA GLY A 260 -18.92 -9.99 -0.71
C GLY A 260 -20.20 -9.44 -1.33
N GLY A 261 -20.12 -8.36 -2.10
CA GLY A 261 -21.25 -7.60 -2.67
C GLY A 261 -22.59 -8.32 -2.74
N LYS A 262 -23.36 -8.18 -1.65
CA LYS A 262 -24.82 -8.09 -1.65
C LYS A 262 -25.18 -6.67 -1.25
#